data_AF-A0AB36J1A9-F1
#
_entry.id   AF-A0AB36J1A9-F1
#
_cell.length_a   1.000
_cell.length_b   1.000
_cell.length_c   1.000
_cell.angle_alpha   90.00
_cell.angle_beta   90.00
_cell.angle_gamma   90.00
#
_symmetry.space_group_name_H-M   'P 1'
#
loop_
_entity.id
_entity.type
_entity.pdbx_description
1 polymer ?
#
loop_
_entity_poly.entity_id
_entity_poly.type
_entity_poly.pdbx_seq_one_letter_code
_entity_poly.pdbx_strand_id
1 'polypeptide(L)'
;MPSPRWPAALAIPMIAGAALLGSAATATATTPADDAYLAKLRAVGLTWPPQTEEALIGEAHLICYDLTWGWTPQEIADDIHAHLDKRGVTLLDIGTMVNAAHSIYCPGNVCDAPSLCT
;
A
#
# COMPACT_ATOMS: atom_id res chain seq x y z
N MET A 1 -6.55 3.52 62.58
CA MET A 1 -5.43 2.58 62.81
C MET A 1 -5.03 2.02 61.45
N PRO A 2 -3.78 2.21 60.98
CA PRO A 2 -3.37 1.90 59.62
C PRO A 2 -2.81 0.47 59.48
N SER A 3 -3.22 -0.21 58.41
CA SER A 3 -2.75 -1.54 58.01
C SER A 3 -1.35 -1.47 57.37
N PRO A 4 -0.52 -2.53 57.46
CA PRO A 4 0.90 -2.47 57.12
C PRO A 4 1.16 -2.60 55.63
N ARG A 5 2.14 -1.82 55.18
CA ARG A 5 2.61 -1.68 53.81
C ARG A 5 3.53 -2.86 53.46
N TRP A 6 3.25 -3.57 52.38
CA TRP A 6 4.15 -4.59 51.84
C TRP A 6 4.97 -3.99 50.67
N PRO A 7 6.32 -3.93 50.76
CA PRO A 7 7.14 -3.39 49.69
C PRO A 7 7.58 -4.52 48.76
N ALA A 8 7.05 -4.55 47.54
CA ALA A 8 7.67 -5.29 46.45
C ALA A 8 8.40 -4.28 45.56
N ALA A 9 9.69 -4.10 45.86
CA ALA A 9 10.62 -3.43 44.98
C ALA A 9 10.80 -4.25 43.70
N LEU A 10 10.53 -3.65 42.54
CA LEU A 10 11.05 -4.16 41.27
C LEU A 10 11.45 -2.99 40.38
N ALA A 11 12.76 -2.74 40.45
CA ALA A 11 13.67 -2.30 39.40
C ALA A 11 13.08 -1.52 38.22
N ILE A 12 13.43 -0.24 38.20
CA ILE A 12 13.49 0.65 37.05
C ILE A 12 14.53 0.11 36.06
N PRO A 13 14.19 -0.14 34.78
CA PRO A 13 15.15 -0.01 33.71
C PRO A 13 15.05 1.42 33.17
N MET A 14 16.08 2.22 33.45
CA MET A 14 16.36 3.42 32.67
C MET A 14 16.67 2.96 31.25
N ILE A 15 15.83 3.32 30.29
CA ILE A 15 16.20 3.28 28.88
C ILE A 15 16.40 4.71 28.42
N ALA A 16 17.64 4.96 28.01
CA ALA A 16 18.17 6.20 27.49
C ALA A 16 17.43 6.66 26.23
N GLY A 17 17.53 7.97 25.97
CA GLY A 17 16.75 8.68 24.96
C GLY A 17 16.86 8.13 23.54
N ALA A 18 15.71 8.14 22.87
CA ALA A 18 15.60 8.36 21.44
C ALA A 18 14.63 9.53 21.25
N ALA A 19 15.10 10.59 20.60
CA ALA A 19 14.28 11.73 20.22
C ALA A 19 13.14 11.24 19.31
N LEU A 20 11.89 11.33 19.76
CA LEU A 20 10.74 11.27 18.86
C LEU A 20 10.67 12.59 18.08
N LEU A 21 11.44 12.69 17.01
CA LEU A 21 11.20 13.64 15.92
C LEU A 21 10.56 12.87 14.77
N GLY A 22 9.37 13.30 14.35
CA GLY A 22 8.66 12.80 13.16
C GLY A 22 7.81 11.56 13.48
N SER A 23 6.55 11.46 13.12
CA SER A 23 5.69 12.29 12.28
C SER A 23 4.31 12.28 12.93
N ALA A 24 3.58 13.40 12.86
CA ALA A 24 2.13 13.32 12.95
C ALA A 24 1.68 12.53 11.72
N ALA A 25 1.69 11.19 11.83
CA ALA A 25 0.94 10.34 10.93
C ALA A 25 -0.52 10.74 11.16
N THR A 26 -1.04 11.61 10.29
CA THR A 26 -2.45 11.56 9.97
C THR A 26 -2.66 10.13 9.49
N ALA A 27 -3.08 9.26 10.39
CA ALA A 27 -3.37 7.87 10.06
C ALA A 27 -4.56 7.89 9.11
N THR A 28 -4.26 7.99 7.82
CA THR A 28 -5.14 7.42 6.80
C THR A 28 -5.23 5.95 7.16
N ALA A 29 -6.43 5.52 7.55
CA ALA A 29 -6.63 4.16 8.03
C ALA A 29 -6.52 3.22 6.83
N THR A 30 -5.30 2.76 6.53
CA THR A 30 -5.06 1.72 5.54
C THR A 30 -5.62 0.38 6.04
N THR A 31 -6.19 -0.39 5.13
CA THR A 31 -6.61 -1.76 5.39
C THR A 31 -5.43 -2.73 5.26
N PRO A 32 -5.52 -3.96 5.77
CA PRO A 32 -4.48 -4.97 5.55
C PRO A 32 -4.22 -5.29 4.07
N ALA A 33 -5.22 -5.11 3.20
CA ALA A 33 -5.07 -5.27 1.76
C ALA A 33 -4.23 -4.13 1.15
N ASP A 34 -4.44 -2.91 1.64
CA ASP A 34 -3.67 -1.72 1.23
C ASP A 34 -2.20 -1.85 1.61
N ASP A 35 -1.92 -2.31 2.83
CA ASP A 35 -0.56 -2.56 3.26
C ASP A 35 0.12 -3.64 2.41
N ALA A 36 -0.60 -4.70 2.05
CA ALA A 36 -0.10 -5.76 1.17
C ALA A 36 0.17 -5.25 -0.26
N TYR A 37 -0.71 -4.40 -0.79
CA TYR A 37 -0.55 -3.78 -2.10
C TYR A 37 0.69 -2.88 -2.14
N LEU A 38 0.81 -1.94 -1.18
CA LEU A 38 1.96 -1.05 -1.07
C LEU A 38 3.26 -1.84 -0.82
N ALA A 39 3.21 -2.94 -0.08
CA ALA A 39 4.37 -3.82 0.11
C ALA A 39 4.83 -4.47 -1.20
N LYS A 40 3.91 -4.92 -2.07
CA LYS A 40 4.26 -5.46 -3.39
C LYS A 40 4.92 -4.42 -4.28
N LEU A 41 4.42 -3.18 -4.27
CA LEU A 41 5.03 -2.08 -5.04
C LEU A 41 6.47 -1.80 -4.56
N ARG A 42 6.67 -1.70 -3.23
CA ARG A 42 8.02 -1.51 -2.68
C ARG A 42 8.97 -2.66 -2.98
N ALA A 43 8.48 -3.90 -3.00
CA ALA A 43 9.30 -5.08 -3.29
C ALA A 43 9.90 -5.06 -4.69
N VAL A 44 9.28 -4.37 -5.65
CA VAL A 44 9.82 -4.16 -7.00
C VAL A 44 10.59 -2.85 -7.17
N GLY A 45 10.72 -2.06 -6.09
CA GLY A 45 11.48 -0.81 -6.09
C GLY A 45 10.68 0.44 -6.40
N LEU A 46 9.33 0.38 -6.50
CA LEU A 46 8.53 1.61 -6.59
C LEU A 46 8.71 2.45 -5.32
N THR A 47 8.89 3.75 -5.53
CA THR A 47 8.88 4.76 -4.47
C THR A 47 7.92 5.86 -4.84
N TRP A 48 7.24 6.42 -3.85
CA TRP A 48 6.31 7.53 -4.01
C TRP A 48 6.55 8.58 -2.92
N PRO A 49 6.11 9.83 -3.13
CA PRO A 49 6.17 10.85 -2.09
C PRO A 49 5.38 10.43 -0.85
N PRO A 50 5.81 10.80 0.37
CA PRO A 50 5.05 10.49 1.57
C PRO A 50 3.65 11.12 1.51
N GLN A 51 2.65 10.45 2.11
CA GLN A 51 1.24 10.90 2.15
C GLN A 51 0.58 10.94 0.75
N THR A 52 1.00 10.04 -0.13
CA THR A 52 0.38 9.84 -1.46
C THR A 52 -0.10 8.40 -1.67
N GLU A 53 -0.03 7.58 -0.63
CA GLU A 53 -0.50 6.19 -0.59
C GLU A 53 -1.96 6.08 -1.04
N GLU A 54 -2.82 7.01 -0.62
CA GLU A 54 -4.26 6.99 -0.95
C GLU A 54 -4.50 7.15 -2.44
N ALA A 55 -3.65 7.91 -3.14
CA ALA A 55 -3.75 8.03 -4.59
C ALA A 55 -3.43 6.69 -5.25
N LEU A 56 -2.34 6.02 -4.84
CA LEU A 56 -1.96 4.71 -5.37
C LEU A 56 -3.02 3.65 -5.11
N ILE A 57 -3.58 3.63 -3.90
CA ILE A 57 -4.68 2.72 -3.51
C ILE A 57 -5.94 3.04 -4.32
N GLY A 58 -6.26 4.33 -4.51
CA GLY A 58 -7.38 4.78 -5.34
C GLY A 58 -7.26 4.28 -6.78
N GLU A 59 -6.10 4.45 -7.41
CA GLU A 59 -5.83 3.91 -8.75
C GLU A 59 -5.96 2.38 -8.80
N ALA A 60 -5.49 1.67 -7.77
CA ALA A 60 -5.62 0.22 -7.68
C ALA A 60 -7.08 -0.26 -7.69
N HIS A 61 -7.98 0.49 -7.04
CA HIS A 61 -9.42 0.20 -7.09
C HIS A 61 -10.04 0.49 -8.46
N LEU A 62 -9.58 1.54 -9.15
CA LEU A 62 -10.04 1.87 -10.51
C LEU A 62 -9.61 0.79 -11.51
N ILE A 63 -8.42 0.21 -11.37
CA ILE A 63 -7.98 -0.93 -12.18
C ILE A 63 -9.01 -2.08 -12.14
N CYS A 64 -9.55 -2.42 -10.96
CA CYS A 64 -10.59 -3.45 -10.88
C CYS A 64 -11.88 -3.04 -11.58
N TYR A 65 -12.26 -1.76 -11.49
CA TYR A 65 -13.41 -1.24 -12.21
C TYR A 65 -13.21 -1.40 -13.73
N ASP A 66 -12.09 -0.95 -14.29
CA ASP A 66 -11.82 -1.03 -15.74
C ASP A 66 -11.80 -2.48 -16.24
N LEU A 67 -11.24 -3.40 -15.46
CA LEU A 67 -11.29 -4.84 -15.76
C LEU A 67 -12.73 -5.36 -15.82
N THR A 68 -13.63 -4.93 -14.93
CA THR A 68 -15.06 -5.32 -14.99
C THR A 68 -15.79 -4.74 -16.20
N TRP A 69 -15.28 -3.66 -16.79
CA TRP A 69 -15.78 -3.08 -18.05
C TRP A 69 -15.16 -3.72 -19.30
N GLY A 70 -14.35 -4.76 -19.14
CA GLY A 70 -13.76 -5.53 -20.22
C GLY A 70 -12.48 -4.92 -20.81
N TRP A 71 -11.89 -3.93 -20.13
CA TRP A 71 -10.58 -3.41 -20.53
C TRP A 71 -9.51 -4.47 -20.31
N THR A 72 -8.54 -4.52 -21.22
CA THR A 72 -7.37 -5.37 -21.04
C THR A 72 -6.36 -4.72 -20.08
N PRO A 73 -5.53 -5.52 -19.39
CA PRO A 73 -4.51 -5.00 -18.48
C PRO A 73 -3.49 -4.09 -19.17
N GLN A 74 -3.21 -4.37 -20.45
CA GLN A 74 -2.33 -3.54 -21.26
C GLN A 74 -2.98 -2.18 -21.57
N GLU A 75 -4.26 -2.16 -21.95
CA GLU A 75 -4.99 -0.90 -22.17
C GLU A 75 -5.03 -0.04 -20.89
N ILE A 76 -5.26 -0.66 -19.73
CA ILE A 76 -5.23 0.03 -18.43
C ILE A 76 -3.83 0.56 -18.14
N ALA A 77 -2.78 -0.25 -18.37
CA ALA A 77 -1.41 0.18 -18.15
C ALA A 77 -1.00 1.35 -19.05
N ASP A 78 -1.41 1.31 -20.32
CA ASP A 78 -1.14 2.37 -21.29
C ASP A 78 -1.90 3.66 -20.93
N ASP A 79 -3.14 3.58 -20.46
CA ASP A 79 -3.94 4.73 -19.99
C ASP A 79 -3.33 5.38 -18.74
N ILE A 80 -3.03 4.58 -17.72
CA ILE A 80 -2.37 5.08 -16.50
C ILE A 80 -1.00 5.68 -16.86
N HIS A 81 -0.26 5.08 -17.81
CA HIS A 81 1.02 5.63 -18.23
C HIS A 81 0.87 6.98 -18.92
N ALA A 82 -0.10 7.15 -19.80
CA ALA A 82 -0.40 8.43 -20.43
C ALA A 82 -0.70 9.54 -19.39
N HIS A 83 -1.28 9.18 -18.25
CA HIS A 83 -1.56 10.11 -17.15
C HIS A 83 -0.38 10.34 -16.19
N LEU A 84 0.58 9.41 -16.12
CA LEU A 84 1.71 9.43 -15.18
C LEU A 84 3.08 9.67 -15.80
N ASP A 85 3.23 9.67 -17.14
CA ASP A 85 4.54 9.81 -17.82
C ASP A 85 5.31 11.06 -17.37
N LYS A 86 4.60 12.17 -17.16
CA LYS A 86 5.17 13.47 -16.81
C LYS A 86 5.74 13.49 -15.39
N ARG A 87 5.39 12.48 -14.59
CA ARG A 87 5.84 12.27 -13.22
C ARG A 87 6.97 11.24 -13.12
N GLY A 88 7.48 10.74 -14.24
CA GLY A 88 8.62 9.82 -14.29
C GLY A 88 8.28 8.38 -13.89
N VAL A 89 7.00 8.01 -13.92
CA VAL A 89 6.55 6.63 -13.64
C VAL A 89 6.73 5.80 -14.91
N THR A 90 7.46 4.69 -14.82
CA THR A 90 7.70 3.84 -16.00
C THR A 90 6.50 2.94 -16.28
N LEU A 91 6.33 2.51 -17.54
CA LEU A 91 5.28 1.54 -17.90
C LEU A 91 5.44 0.20 -17.15
N LEU A 92 6.67 -0.18 -16.79
CA LEU A 92 6.96 -1.38 -15.99
C LEU A 92 6.41 -1.26 -14.56
N ASP A 93 6.55 -0.06 -13.97
CA ASP A 93 6.00 0.24 -12.64
C ASP A 93 4.47 0.11 -12.65
N ILE A 94 3.85 0.56 -13.74
CA ILE A 94 2.40 0.51 -13.93
C ILE A 94 1.91 -0.91 -14.18
N GLY A 95 2.63 -1.71 -14.98
CA GLY A 95 2.31 -3.13 -15.13
C GLY A 95 2.34 -3.88 -13.79
N THR A 96 3.29 -3.53 -12.91
CA THR A 96 3.32 -4.10 -11.55
C THR A 96 2.14 -3.60 -10.71
N MET A 97 1.77 -2.33 -10.80
CA MET A 97 0.57 -1.80 -10.13
C MET A 97 -0.69 -2.53 -10.56
N VAL A 98 -0.89 -2.72 -11.87
CA VAL A 98 -2.07 -3.41 -12.43
C VAL A 98 -2.13 -4.85 -11.94
N ASN A 99 -1.02 -5.59 -12.02
CA ASN A 99 -0.97 -6.99 -11.56
C ASN A 99 -1.18 -7.12 -10.03
N ALA A 100 -0.55 -6.23 -9.24
CA ALA A 100 -0.72 -6.23 -7.79
C ALA A 100 -2.18 -5.89 -7.41
N ALA A 101 -2.76 -4.86 -8.03
CA ALA A 101 -4.14 -4.45 -7.81
C ALA A 101 -5.11 -5.58 -8.15
N HIS A 102 -4.90 -6.22 -9.31
CA HIS A 102 -5.69 -7.37 -9.74
C HIS A 102 -5.68 -8.50 -8.72
N SER A 103 -4.49 -8.89 -8.24
CA SER A 103 -4.32 -9.99 -7.29
C SER A 103 -4.91 -9.72 -5.89
N ILE A 104 -5.08 -8.46 -5.50
CA ILE A 104 -5.45 -8.07 -4.13
C ILE A 104 -6.90 -7.57 -4.06
N TYR A 105 -7.33 -6.77 -5.03
CA TYR A 105 -8.59 -6.02 -4.97
C TYR A 105 -9.68 -6.53 -5.91
N CYS A 106 -9.39 -7.44 -6.85
CA CYS A 106 -10.37 -7.88 -7.85
C CYS A 106 -10.85 -9.33 -7.59
N PRO A 107 -11.87 -9.54 -6.72
CA PRO A 107 -12.43 -10.88 -6.51
C PRO A 107 -13.23 -11.33 -7.74
N GLY A 108 -12.86 -12.47 -8.32
CA GLY A 108 -13.59 -13.11 -9.43
C GLY A 108 -12.98 -12.92 -10.82
N ASN A 109 -12.16 -11.89 -11.03
CA ASN A 109 -11.59 -11.58 -12.35
C ASN A 109 -10.23 -12.25 -12.61
N VAL A 110 -9.86 -13.25 -11.82
CA VAL A 110 -8.48 -13.78 -11.76
C VAL A 110 -7.94 -14.24 -13.12
N CYS A 111 -8.77 -14.57 -14.11
CA CYS A 111 -8.34 -14.96 -15.46
C CYS A 111 -9.12 -14.33 -16.63
N ASP A 112 -9.84 -13.23 -16.43
CA ASP A 112 -10.64 -12.63 -17.52
C ASP A 112 -9.77 -11.89 -18.56
N ALA A 113 -8.52 -11.59 -18.21
CA ALA A 113 -7.50 -11.18 -19.15
C ALA A 113 -6.46 -12.30 -19.34
N PRO A 114 -6.31 -12.86 -20.55
CA PRO A 114 -5.39 -13.97 -20.82
C PRO A 114 -3.93 -13.71 -20.45
N SER A 115 -3.50 -12.44 -20.43
CA SER A 115 -2.15 -12.03 -20.06
C SER A 115 -1.86 -12.09 -18.55
N LEU A 116 -2.89 -12.25 -17.70
CA LEU A 116 -2.73 -12.29 -16.25
C LEU A 116 -2.71 -13.71 -15.66
N CYS A 117 -2.92 -14.75 -16.48
CA CYS A 117 -2.98 -16.16 -16.04
C CYS A 117 -1.89 -17.08 -16.62
N THR A 118 -0.82 -16.53 -17.17
CA THR A 118 0.35 -17.30 -17.64
C THR A 118 1.45 -17.37 -16.60
#